data_AF-A0A927D3Z0-F1
#
_entry.id   AF-A0A927D3Z0-F1
#
_cell.length_a   1.000
_cell.length_b   1.000
_cell.length_c   1.000
_cell.angle_alpha   90.00
_cell.angle_beta   90.00
_cell.angle_gamma   90.00
#
_symmetry.space_group_name_H-M   'P 1'
#
loop_
_entity.id
_entity.type
_entity.pdbx_description
1 polymer ?
#
loop_
_entity_poly.entity_id
_entity_poly.type
_entity_poly.pdbx_seq_one_letter_code
_entity_poly.pdbx_strand_id
1 'polypeptide(L)'
;MGVDLVDFSGLTTEAGPTGLVGLVFLSEVPDGFHPSEDDGFAFFVGNGMLEEYASAEPISIEHMIGTDYDDRLWVQGAGETVTLEGGAGNDSLDSGLSSAVLMGGPGNDILFAPSQLNAPDAVGHDTVDGGEGDDIIVGGAGNDLITGGPGADRFIFLSFADEGQDTITDFDDSADTVTLFYQQGDAAPDVADLLSQTSAGAVLSYGISNTVLLDGVQMAELDVSVFVIEEYPVFPA
;
A
#
# COMPACT_ATOMS: atom_id res chain seq x y z
N MET A 1 -22.95 -1.26 -11.91
CA MET A 1 -22.64 -0.18 -12.88
C MET A 1 -21.23 0.26 -12.54
N GLY A 2 -20.26 0.07 -13.44
CA GLY A 2 -18.86 0.49 -13.21
C GLY A 2 -18.67 1.98 -13.49
N VAL A 3 -17.76 2.61 -12.77
CA VAL A 3 -17.30 3.99 -12.98
C VAL A 3 -15.83 3.91 -13.34
N ASP A 4 -15.59 3.93 -14.64
CA ASP A 4 -14.27 3.71 -15.26
C ASP A 4 -13.20 4.70 -14.77
N LEU A 5 -13.59 5.95 -14.44
CA LEU A 5 -12.68 6.99 -14.00
C LEU A 5 -13.36 7.97 -13.04
N VAL A 6 -12.67 8.25 -11.94
CA VAL A 6 -12.92 9.37 -11.02
C VAL A 6 -11.67 10.24 -10.99
N ASP A 7 -11.76 11.47 -11.51
CA ASP A 7 -10.60 12.38 -11.66
C ASP A 7 -10.84 13.69 -10.89
N PHE A 8 -9.96 13.95 -9.92
CA PHE A 8 -9.98 15.14 -9.06
C PHE A 8 -8.86 16.15 -9.38
N SER A 9 -7.95 15.84 -10.31
CA SER A 9 -6.74 16.63 -10.61
C SER A 9 -6.97 18.10 -11.00
N GLY A 10 -8.21 18.47 -11.36
CA GLY A 10 -8.60 19.85 -11.67
C GLY A 10 -9.06 20.69 -10.47
N LEU A 11 -9.07 20.15 -9.24
CA LEU A 11 -9.55 20.83 -8.04
C LEU A 11 -8.43 21.66 -7.39
N THR A 12 -8.56 22.99 -7.44
CA THR A 12 -7.49 23.92 -7.00
C THR A 12 -7.78 24.64 -5.67
N THR A 13 -8.77 24.22 -4.89
CA THR A 13 -9.12 24.89 -3.62
C THR A 13 -9.26 23.87 -2.49
N GLU A 14 -8.48 24.05 -1.43
CA GLU A 14 -8.70 23.38 -0.15
C GLU A 14 -10.11 23.67 0.38
N ALA A 15 -10.78 22.62 0.82
CA ALA A 15 -12.06 22.71 1.48
C ALA A 15 -11.89 23.48 2.80
N GLY A 16 -12.23 24.78 2.82
CA GLY A 16 -12.44 25.49 4.09
C GLY A 16 -13.49 24.77 4.97
N PRO A 17 -13.74 25.17 6.23
CA PRO A 17 -14.49 24.40 7.23
C PRO A 17 -15.96 24.06 6.89
N THR A 18 -16.47 24.50 5.73
CA THR A 18 -17.77 24.13 5.17
C THR A 18 -17.72 23.78 3.67
N GLY A 19 -16.52 23.62 3.09
CA GLY A 19 -16.22 23.60 1.66
C GLY A 19 -16.25 22.22 1.04
N LEU A 20 -17.38 21.53 1.16
CA LEU A 20 -17.64 20.23 0.55
C LEU A 20 -17.58 20.33 -0.99
N VAL A 21 -16.52 19.84 -1.63
CA VAL A 21 -16.42 19.71 -3.10
C VAL A 21 -15.98 18.30 -3.46
N GLY A 22 -16.92 17.34 -3.51
CA GLY A 22 -16.64 16.00 -4.07
C GLY A 22 -17.02 14.81 -3.21
N LEU A 23 -17.86 14.98 -2.18
CA LEU A 23 -18.38 13.87 -1.39
C LEU A 23 -19.56 13.19 -2.11
N VAL A 24 -19.30 12.05 -2.77
CA VAL A 24 -20.35 11.05 -2.98
C VAL A 24 -20.53 10.34 -1.63
N PHE A 25 -21.37 10.90 -0.77
CA PHE A 25 -21.82 10.22 0.44
C PHE A 25 -22.65 9.00 0.03
N LEU A 26 -22.13 7.80 0.27
CA LEU A 26 -22.97 6.65 0.63
C LEU A 26 -22.82 6.43 2.14
N SER A 27 -23.55 7.26 2.89
CA SER A 27 -23.88 7.21 4.33
C SER A 27 -22.76 7.13 5.39
N GLU A 28 -22.79 8.15 6.27
CA GLU A 28 -22.32 8.22 7.67
C GLU A 28 -20.86 7.83 7.97
N VAL A 29 -20.03 8.87 8.12
CA VAL A 29 -18.75 8.79 8.84
C VAL A 29 -19.04 8.51 10.32
N PRO A 30 -18.42 7.49 10.97
CA PRO A 30 -18.61 7.24 12.38
C PRO A 30 -18.22 8.44 13.24
N ASP A 31 -19.02 8.73 14.26
CA ASP A 31 -18.72 9.76 15.26
C ASP A 31 -17.35 9.49 15.91
N GLY A 32 -16.38 10.37 15.63
CA GLY A 32 -15.01 10.29 16.14
C GLY A 32 -13.92 10.52 15.10
N PHE A 33 -14.25 10.47 13.80
CA PHE A 33 -13.34 10.88 12.74
C PHE A 33 -13.38 12.40 12.56
N HIS A 34 -12.38 13.08 13.12
CA HIS A 34 -12.12 14.49 12.86
C HIS A 34 -10.97 14.58 11.86
N PRO A 35 -11.23 14.76 10.55
CA PRO A 35 -10.15 15.09 9.62
C PRO A 35 -9.48 16.37 10.13
N SER A 36 -8.15 16.36 10.14
CA SER A 36 -7.39 17.56 10.47
C SER A 36 -7.62 18.60 9.36
N GLU A 37 -7.40 19.89 9.64
CA GLU A 37 -7.59 20.95 8.63
C GLU A 37 -6.63 20.83 7.42
N ASP A 38 -5.70 19.87 7.46
CA ASP A 38 -4.70 19.56 6.42
C ASP A 38 -5.05 18.30 5.59
N ASP A 39 -6.21 17.64 5.80
CA ASP A 39 -6.54 16.39 5.09
C ASP A 39 -7.40 16.65 3.82
N GLY A 40 -6.83 16.40 2.63
CA GLY A 40 -7.51 16.32 1.34
C GLY A 40 -8.43 15.09 1.22
N PHE A 41 -9.00 14.88 0.04
CA PHE A 41 -10.28 14.21 -0.15
C PHE A 41 -10.26 12.73 0.25
N ALA A 42 -11.31 12.27 0.97
CA ALA A 42 -11.56 10.85 1.24
C ALA A 42 -12.71 10.33 0.38
N PHE A 43 -12.45 9.30 -0.43
CA PHE A 43 -13.47 8.63 -1.23
C PHE A 43 -13.66 7.18 -0.76
N PHE A 44 -14.90 6.79 -0.44
CA PHE A 44 -15.29 5.47 0.04
C PHE A 44 -16.22 4.79 -0.97
N VAL A 45 -15.88 3.59 -1.43
CA VAL A 45 -16.84 2.71 -2.14
C VAL A 45 -16.78 1.33 -1.52
N GLY A 46 -17.89 0.90 -0.88
CA GLY A 46 -18.05 -0.24 0.04
C GLY A 46 -17.82 -1.64 -0.55
N ASN A 47 -17.72 -2.74 0.21
CA ASN A 47 -18.78 -3.44 0.94
C ASN A 47 -18.49 -3.85 2.43
N GLY A 48 -18.61 -2.94 3.41
CA GLY A 48 -18.80 -3.25 4.86
C GLY A 48 -17.65 -3.96 5.59
N MET A 49 -17.47 -3.85 6.91
CA MET A 49 -18.44 -3.50 7.95
C MET A 49 -17.97 -2.36 8.88
N LEU A 50 -18.53 -1.18 8.66
CA LEU A 50 -19.16 -0.41 9.75
C LEU A 50 -20.67 -0.46 9.42
N GLU A 51 -21.52 -0.68 10.42
CA GLU A 51 -22.86 -1.27 10.28
C GLU A 51 -23.70 -0.79 9.07
N GLU A 52 -24.07 -1.74 8.20
CA GLU A 52 -25.29 -1.75 7.38
C GLU A 52 -25.55 -0.53 6.47
N TYR A 53 -25.06 -0.53 5.22
CA TYR A 53 -25.80 -0.03 4.04
C TYR A 53 -25.30 -0.72 2.76
N ALA A 54 -25.82 -1.91 2.49
CA ALA A 54 -25.61 -2.58 1.22
C ALA A 54 -26.34 -1.81 0.11
N SER A 55 -25.60 -1.09 -0.74
CA SER A 55 -26.12 -0.81 -2.08
C SER A 55 -26.22 -2.15 -2.83
N ALA A 56 -27.38 -2.43 -3.42
CA ALA A 56 -27.70 -3.76 -3.97
C ALA A 56 -26.90 -4.12 -5.25
N GLU A 57 -26.03 -3.22 -5.74
CA GLU A 57 -25.16 -3.43 -6.88
C GLU A 57 -23.81 -2.76 -6.57
N PRO A 58 -22.68 -3.49 -6.51
CA PRO A 58 -21.37 -2.86 -6.31
C PRO A 58 -21.11 -1.86 -7.45
N ILE A 59 -20.67 -0.66 -7.08
CA ILE A 59 -20.04 0.27 -8.02
C ILE A 59 -18.60 -0.21 -8.13
N SER A 60 -18.22 -0.76 -9.28
CA SER A 60 -16.81 -1.00 -9.57
C SER A 60 -16.17 0.33 -9.92
N ILE A 61 -14.98 0.59 -9.40
CA ILE A 61 -14.18 1.75 -9.77
C ILE A 61 -12.84 1.23 -10.20
N GLU A 62 -12.54 1.51 -11.46
CA GLU A 62 -11.38 0.98 -12.14
C GLU A 62 -10.20 1.97 -12.08
N HIS A 63 -10.46 3.27 -11.95
CA HIS A 63 -9.43 4.31 -11.88
C HIS A 63 -9.84 5.52 -11.02
N MET A 64 -8.99 5.89 -10.06
CA MET A 64 -9.09 7.13 -9.28
C MET A 64 -7.82 7.95 -9.38
N ILE A 65 -7.98 9.27 -9.50
CA ILE A 65 -6.88 10.25 -9.53
C ILE A 65 -7.19 11.33 -8.48
N GLY A 66 -6.27 11.53 -7.55
CA GLY A 66 -6.29 12.58 -6.55
C GLY A 66 -5.91 13.94 -7.13
N THR A 67 -5.45 14.83 -6.26
CA THR A 67 -5.24 16.25 -6.47
C THR A 67 -3.75 16.60 -6.34
N ASP A 68 -3.43 17.88 -6.21
CA ASP A 68 -2.07 18.32 -5.87
C ASP A 68 -1.88 18.48 -4.34
N TYR A 69 -2.78 17.91 -3.52
CA TYR A 69 -2.78 17.98 -2.06
C TYR A 69 -2.86 16.58 -1.47
N ASP A 70 -2.46 16.45 -0.19
CA ASP A 70 -2.53 15.23 0.60
C ASP A 70 -3.93 14.56 0.57
N ASP A 71 -4.09 13.49 -0.20
CA ASP A 71 -5.35 12.80 -0.44
C ASP A 71 -5.45 11.44 0.29
N ARG A 72 -6.68 10.94 0.46
CA ARG A 72 -6.95 9.60 0.97
C ARG A 72 -7.84 8.82 0.01
N LEU A 73 -7.23 7.96 -0.79
CA LEU A 73 -7.92 7.17 -1.82
C LEU A 73 -8.13 5.74 -1.32
N TRP A 74 -9.38 5.30 -1.22
CA TRP A 74 -9.71 3.94 -0.79
C TRP A 74 -10.77 3.29 -1.68
N VAL A 75 -10.50 2.07 -2.14
CA VAL A 75 -11.45 1.27 -2.92
C VAL A 75 -11.75 -0.05 -2.22
N GLN A 76 -13.03 -0.42 -2.07
CA GLN A 76 -13.46 -1.72 -1.54
C GLN A 76 -14.12 -2.56 -2.64
N GLY A 77 -13.38 -2.80 -3.74
CA GLY A 77 -13.81 -3.65 -4.84
C GLY A 77 -13.29 -5.09 -4.70
N ALA A 78 -14.00 -6.06 -5.29
CA ALA A 78 -13.51 -7.43 -5.44
C ALA A 78 -13.57 -7.86 -6.91
N GLY A 79 -12.41 -8.13 -7.51
CA GLY A 79 -12.29 -8.93 -8.73
C GLY A 79 -11.92 -8.20 -10.02
N GLU A 80 -11.60 -6.92 -9.98
CA GLU A 80 -11.09 -6.15 -11.14
C GLU A 80 -9.82 -5.40 -10.75
N THR A 81 -8.94 -5.10 -11.70
CA THR A 81 -7.75 -4.28 -11.43
C THR A 81 -8.16 -2.84 -11.20
N VAL A 82 -7.71 -2.24 -10.10
CA VAL A 82 -7.94 -0.83 -9.76
C VAL A 82 -6.66 -0.03 -9.98
N THR A 83 -6.76 1.17 -10.52
CA THR A 83 -5.65 2.13 -10.58
C THR A 83 -5.93 3.28 -9.63
N LEU A 84 -5.02 3.56 -8.70
CA LEU A 84 -5.08 4.75 -7.84
C LEU A 84 -3.84 5.60 -8.11
N GLU A 85 -4.07 6.89 -8.39
CA GLU A 85 -3.04 7.92 -8.54
C GLU A 85 -3.24 8.96 -7.45
N GLY A 86 -2.27 9.16 -6.57
CA GLY A 86 -2.31 10.15 -5.49
C GLY A 86 -2.27 11.57 -6.04
N GLY A 87 -1.25 11.83 -6.86
CA GLY A 87 -1.05 13.12 -7.48
C GLY A 87 0.18 13.79 -6.90
N ALA A 88 0.05 14.98 -6.34
CA ALA A 88 1.12 15.58 -5.53
C ALA A 88 0.62 15.77 -4.10
N GLY A 89 1.53 15.88 -3.14
CA GLY A 89 1.16 15.91 -1.72
C GLY A 89 1.45 14.57 -1.07
N ASN A 90 1.21 14.46 0.23
CA ASN A 90 1.43 13.23 0.98
C ASN A 90 0.13 12.40 0.99
N ASP A 91 0.06 11.43 0.11
CA ASP A 91 -1.15 10.69 -0.18
C ASP A 91 -1.22 9.37 0.61
N SER A 92 -2.44 8.90 0.84
CA SER A 92 -2.70 7.56 1.37
C SER A 92 -3.59 6.80 0.41
N LEU A 93 -3.04 5.73 -0.18
CA LEU A 93 -3.70 4.91 -1.19
C LEU A 93 -3.92 3.50 -0.66
N ASP A 94 -5.17 3.04 -0.69
CA ASP A 94 -5.59 1.69 -0.32
C ASP A 94 -6.45 1.09 -1.45
N SER A 95 -5.90 0.11 -2.17
CA SER A 95 -6.63 -0.55 -3.27
C SER A 95 -7.70 -1.54 -2.81
N GLY A 96 -7.76 -1.83 -1.51
CA GLY A 96 -8.57 -2.89 -0.96
C GLY A 96 -8.22 -4.25 -1.56
N LEU A 97 -9.23 -5.10 -1.72
CA LEU A 97 -9.06 -6.53 -1.92
C LEU A 97 -8.87 -6.95 -3.40
N SER A 98 -8.34 -6.06 -4.23
CA SER A 98 -8.25 -6.21 -5.69
C SER A 98 -6.82 -6.05 -6.17
N SER A 99 -6.48 -6.66 -7.32
CA SER A 99 -5.22 -6.32 -8.00
C SER A 99 -5.17 -4.82 -8.28
N ALA A 100 -4.00 -4.22 -8.17
CA ALA A 100 -3.87 -2.78 -8.11
C ALA A 100 -2.67 -2.28 -8.92
N VAL A 101 -2.84 -1.08 -9.45
CA VAL A 101 -1.75 -0.19 -9.83
C VAL A 101 -1.84 1.01 -8.89
N LEU A 102 -0.87 1.16 -8.00
CA LEU A 102 -0.77 2.30 -7.09
C LEU A 102 0.37 3.20 -7.54
N MET A 103 0.09 4.49 -7.67
CA MET A 103 1.07 5.53 -7.97
C MET A 103 0.90 6.65 -6.95
N GLY A 104 1.88 6.86 -6.08
CA GLY A 104 1.86 7.93 -5.08
C GLY A 104 2.04 9.28 -5.77
N GLY A 105 3.23 9.49 -6.35
CA GLY A 105 3.59 10.71 -7.06
C GLY A 105 4.61 11.51 -6.26
N PRO A 106 4.66 12.85 -6.37
CA PRO A 106 5.54 13.64 -5.52
C PRO A 106 4.95 13.87 -4.13
N GLY A 107 5.68 13.48 -3.09
CA GLY A 107 5.31 13.61 -1.69
C GLY A 107 5.70 12.37 -0.90
N ASN A 108 5.47 12.38 0.41
CA ASN A 108 5.76 11.21 1.24
C ASN A 108 4.48 10.39 1.40
N ASP A 109 4.34 9.32 0.63
CA ASP A 109 3.09 8.61 0.45
C ASP A 109 3.00 7.34 1.31
N ILE A 110 1.77 6.88 1.50
CA ILE A 110 1.45 5.59 2.13
C ILE A 110 0.66 4.74 1.14
N LEU A 111 1.30 3.72 0.60
CA LEU A 111 0.74 2.84 -0.43
C LEU A 111 0.47 1.46 0.15
N PHE A 112 -0.80 1.07 0.17
CA PHE A 112 -1.28 -0.19 0.70
C PHE A 112 -2.02 -0.96 -0.39
N ALA A 113 -1.47 -2.09 -0.83
CA ALA A 113 -2.09 -2.99 -1.79
C ALA A 113 -2.58 -4.30 -1.12
N PRO A 114 -3.59 -4.26 -0.21
CA PRO A 114 -3.92 -5.42 0.60
C PRO A 114 -4.70 -6.48 -0.18
N SER A 115 -4.02 -7.51 -0.63
CA SER A 115 -4.69 -8.65 -1.25
C SER A 115 -5.30 -9.65 -0.25
N GLN A 116 -6.24 -10.48 -0.73
CA GLN A 116 -7.08 -11.37 0.09
C GLN A 116 -6.29 -12.39 0.93
N LEU A 117 -6.24 -12.20 2.24
CA LEU A 117 -5.64 -13.16 3.19
C LEU A 117 -6.30 -14.56 3.19
N ASN A 118 -7.52 -14.70 2.65
CA ASN A 118 -8.32 -15.93 2.72
C ASN A 118 -8.77 -16.49 1.35
N ALA A 119 -8.24 -16.00 0.24
CA ALA A 119 -8.58 -16.47 -1.10
C ALA A 119 -7.31 -16.82 -1.91
N PRO A 120 -6.72 -18.02 -1.71
CA PRO A 120 -5.43 -18.38 -2.30
C PRO A 120 -5.42 -18.43 -3.84
N ASP A 121 -6.59 -18.47 -4.49
CA ASP A 121 -6.73 -18.43 -5.95
C ASP A 121 -7.08 -17.02 -6.49
N ALA A 122 -7.12 -16.00 -5.62
CA ALA A 122 -7.47 -14.62 -5.93
C ALA A 122 -6.53 -13.62 -5.20
N VAL A 123 -5.25 -13.95 -5.14
CA VAL A 123 -4.20 -13.01 -4.71
C VAL A 123 -4.02 -11.96 -5.81
N GLY A 124 -4.06 -10.67 -5.46
CA GLY A 124 -3.79 -9.60 -6.41
C GLY A 124 -2.30 -9.60 -6.72
N HIS A 125 -1.94 -9.38 -7.98
CA HIS A 125 -0.54 -9.12 -8.33
C HIS A 125 -0.46 -7.63 -8.60
N ASP A 126 0.15 -6.92 -7.67
CA ASP A 126 0.08 -5.48 -7.58
C ASP A 126 1.31 -4.84 -8.22
N THR A 127 1.12 -3.68 -8.84
CA THR A 127 2.22 -2.81 -9.27
C THR A 127 2.16 -1.54 -8.44
N VAL A 128 3.21 -1.29 -7.67
CA VAL A 128 3.27 -0.16 -6.74
C VAL A 128 4.47 0.70 -7.09
N ASP A 129 4.23 2.00 -7.29
CA ASP A 129 5.23 3.03 -7.56
C ASP A 129 5.03 4.15 -6.51
N GLY A 130 5.98 4.28 -5.59
CA GLY A 130 5.94 5.32 -4.54
C GLY A 130 6.01 6.70 -5.17
N GLY A 131 7.10 6.98 -5.87
CA GLY A 131 7.28 8.22 -6.62
C GLY A 131 8.44 9.03 -6.05
N GLU A 132 8.30 10.35 -5.94
CA GLU A 132 9.34 11.19 -5.34
C GLU A 132 9.01 11.46 -3.87
N GLY A 133 9.85 11.04 -2.94
CA GLY A 133 9.65 11.32 -1.51
C GLY A 133 9.98 10.12 -0.66
N ASP A 134 9.80 10.24 0.66
CA ASP A 134 10.06 9.14 1.59
C ASP A 134 8.77 8.32 1.78
N ASP A 135 8.64 7.21 1.05
CA ASP A 135 7.39 6.46 0.95
C ASP A 135 7.31 5.27 1.91
N ILE A 136 6.08 4.88 2.26
CA ILE A 136 5.80 3.65 3.00
C ILE A 136 4.95 2.73 2.11
N ILE A 137 5.52 1.58 1.76
CA ILE A 137 4.91 0.68 0.79
C ILE A 137 4.66 -0.70 1.40
N VAL A 138 3.44 -1.20 1.22
CA VAL A 138 3.04 -2.57 1.53
C VAL A 138 2.44 -3.22 0.29
N GLY A 139 3.16 -4.18 -0.29
CA GLY A 139 2.72 -4.94 -1.48
C GLY A 139 1.54 -5.86 -1.18
N GLY A 140 1.49 -6.45 0.02
CA GLY A 140 0.39 -7.29 0.44
C GLY A 140 0.60 -8.75 0.03
N ALA A 141 -0.44 -9.38 -0.52
CA ALA A 141 -0.46 -10.81 -0.81
C ALA A 141 -0.49 -11.08 -2.30
N GLY A 142 0.53 -11.72 -2.84
CA GLY A 142 0.61 -11.90 -4.28
C GLY A 142 2.02 -12.07 -4.74
N ASN A 143 2.31 -11.54 -5.91
CA ASN A 143 3.68 -11.47 -6.39
C ASN A 143 3.77 -10.07 -6.97
N ASP A 144 4.24 -9.15 -6.15
CA ASP A 144 4.06 -7.74 -6.42
C ASP A 144 5.33 -7.14 -7.02
N LEU A 145 5.14 -6.18 -7.91
CA LEU A 145 6.21 -5.40 -8.51
C LEU A 145 6.23 -4.02 -7.86
N ILE A 146 7.29 -3.74 -7.12
CA ILE A 146 7.37 -2.57 -6.25
C ILE A 146 8.56 -1.70 -6.69
N THR A 147 8.31 -0.40 -6.79
CA THR A 147 9.32 0.64 -7.05
C THR A 147 9.14 1.69 -5.97
N GLY A 148 10.21 1.98 -5.22
CA GLY A 148 10.19 3.07 -4.23
C GLY A 148 10.23 4.42 -4.92
N GLY A 149 11.18 4.58 -5.83
CA GLY A 149 11.52 5.85 -6.45
C GLY A 149 12.63 6.57 -5.68
N PRO A 150 12.89 7.85 -5.99
CA PRO A 150 13.86 8.63 -5.23
C PRO A 150 13.34 9.04 -3.85
N GLY A 151 14.04 8.60 -2.81
CA GLY A 151 13.80 9.02 -1.43
C GLY A 151 14.37 8.01 -0.45
N ALA A 152 13.94 8.07 0.80
CA ALA A 152 14.24 7.04 1.80
C ALA A 152 13.01 6.17 2.04
N ASP A 153 12.86 5.11 1.26
CA ASP A 153 11.63 4.32 1.23
C ASP A 153 11.61 3.19 2.24
N ARG A 154 10.40 2.80 2.63
CA ARG A 154 10.16 1.77 3.65
C ARG A 154 9.23 0.71 3.10
N PHE A 155 9.80 -0.44 2.75
CA PHE A 155 9.06 -1.61 2.31
C PHE A 155 8.71 -2.49 3.51
N ILE A 156 7.43 -2.76 3.73
CA ILE A 156 6.94 -3.49 4.90
C ILE A 156 6.40 -4.87 4.49
N PHE A 157 6.84 -5.89 5.23
CA PHE A 157 6.44 -7.29 5.04
C PHE A 157 6.05 -7.94 6.38
N LEU A 158 5.10 -8.87 6.35
CA LEU A 158 4.55 -9.59 7.49
C LEU A 158 4.91 -11.09 7.38
N SER A 159 5.75 -11.59 8.29
CA SER A 159 6.26 -12.97 8.22
C SER A 159 5.22 -14.07 8.46
N PHE A 160 4.04 -13.68 8.93
CA PHE A 160 2.93 -14.57 9.28
C PHE A 160 1.78 -14.49 8.27
N ALA A 161 1.88 -13.61 7.27
CA ALA A 161 0.98 -13.55 6.13
C ALA A 161 1.56 -14.38 4.96
N ASP A 162 0.70 -14.80 4.05
CA ASP A 162 1.11 -15.38 2.75
C ASP A 162 1.23 -14.22 1.76
N GLU A 163 2.41 -13.60 1.74
CA GLU A 163 2.69 -12.41 0.93
C GLU A 163 3.17 -12.79 -0.47
N GLY A 164 3.69 -14.01 -0.62
CA GLY A 164 4.13 -14.55 -1.90
C GLY A 164 5.52 -14.04 -2.33
N GLN A 165 5.72 -13.80 -3.63
CA GLN A 165 7.05 -13.57 -4.22
C GLN A 165 7.14 -12.20 -4.87
N ASP A 166 7.64 -11.23 -4.10
CA ASP A 166 7.69 -9.83 -4.50
C ASP A 166 9.04 -9.46 -5.10
N THR A 167 9.04 -8.39 -5.88
CA THR A 167 10.24 -7.81 -6.50
C THR A 167 10.27 -6.31 -6.27
N ILE A 168 11.31 -5.84 -5.57
CA ILE A 168 11.64 -4.42 -5.48
C ILE A 168 12.64 -4.09 -6.59
N THR A 169 12.31 -3.15 -7.45
CA THR A 169 13.02 -2.93 -8.72
C THR A 169 14.19 -1.95 -8.65
N ASP A 170 14.23 -1.10 -7.63
CA ASP A 170 15.16 0.03 -7.55
C ASP A 170 15.80 0.25 -6.17
N PHE A 171 15.75 -0.77 -5.30
CA PHE A 171 16.25 -0.71 -3.91
C PHE A 171 17.65 -0.07 -3.79
N ASP A 172 17.74 1.07 -3.10
CA ASP A 172 18.96 1.78 -2.74
C ASP A 172 19.28 1.57 -1.26
N ASP A 173 20.25 0.71 -0.96
CA ASP A 173 20.63 0.40 0.43
C ASP A 173 21.29 1.55 1.19
N SER A 174 21.53 2.69 0.54
CA SER A 174 21.98 3.91 1.19
C SER A 174 20.85 4.80 1.70
N ALA A 175 19.60 4.55 1.27
CA ALA A 175 18.43 5.34 1.62
C ALA A 175 17.25 4.48 2.13
N ASP A 176 17.03 3.32 1.52
CA ASP A 176 15.85 2.50 1.72
C ASP A 176 15.99 1.53 2.90
N THR A 177 14.84 1.05 3.37
CA THR A 177 14.77 0.02 4.40
C THR A 177 13.72 -1.04 4.07
N VAL A 178 14.00 -2.27 4.49
CA VAL A 178 13.04 -3.38 4.48
C VAL A 178 12.68 -3.70 5.92
N THR A 179 11.42 -3.47 6.29
CA THR A 179 10.90 -3.83 7.61
C THR A 179 10.17 -5.15 7.53
N LEU A 180 10.62 -6.14 8.30
CA LEU A 180 9.95 -7.43 8.46
C LEU A 180 9.35 -7.53 9.86
N PHE A 181 8.02 -7.58 9.92
CA PHE A 181 7.30 -7.87 11.16
C PHE A 181 7.19 -9.37 11.38
N TYR A 182 7.62 -9.85 12.54
CA TYR A 182 7.44 -11.22 12.97
C TYR A 182 6.35 -11.36 14.04
N GLN A 183 5.71 -12.52 14.11
CA GLN A 183 4.60 -12.75 15.02
C GLN A 183 5.05 -12.66 16.48
N GLN A 184 4.23 -12.01 17.33
CA GLN A 184 4.53 -11.95 18.76
C GLN A 184 4.73 -13.34 19.36
N GLY A 185 5.78 -13.46 20.17
CA GLY A 185 6.12 -14.70 20.88
C GLY A 185 6.96 -15.68 20.07
N ASP A 186 7.19 -15.40 18.78
CA ASP A 186 8.20 -16.09 18.00
C ASP A 186 9.59 -15.50 18.28
N ALA A 187 10.63 -16.29 18.01
CA ALA A 187 11.99 -15.78 18.07
C ALA A 187 12.23 -14.87 16.86
N ALA A 188 12.78 -13.67 17.10
CA ALA A 188 13.20 -12.78 16.03
C ALA A 188 14.16 -13.53 15.07
N PRO A 189 13.89 -13.53 13.75
CA PRO A 189 14.80 -14.14 12.79
C PRO A 189 16.10 -13.34 12.70
N ASP A 190 17.20 -14.04 12.39
CA ASP A 190 18.46 -13.39 12.00
C ASP A 190 18.39 -13.09 10.50
N VAL A 191 18.56 -11.81 10.13
CA VAL A 191 18.57 -11.35 8.73
C VAL A 191 19.56 -12.15 7.88
N ALA A 192 20.72 -12.52 8.45
CA ALA A 192 21.74 -13.26 7.73
C ALA A 192 21.28 -14.67 7.30
N ASP A 193 20.35 -15.28 8.05
CA ASP A 193 19.78 -16.58 7.73
C ASP A 193 18.64 -16.47 6.69
N LEU A 194 18.07 -15.28 6.51
CA LEU A 194 17.00 -15.00 5.55
C LEU A 194 17.54 -14.65 4.16
N LEU A 195 18.77 -14.16 4.06
CA LEU A 195 19.33 -13.65 2.82
C LEU A 195 20.04 -14.73 1.98
N SER A 196 19.81 -14.67 0.67
CA SER A 196 20.52 -15.47 -0.31
C SER A 196 20.80 -14.66 -1.59
N GLN A 197 21.71 -15.14 -2.43
CA GLN A 197 22.01 -14.52 -3.73
C GLN A 197 21.47 -15.37 -4.87
N THR A 198 20.81 -14.74 -5.82
CA THR A 198 20.46 -15.33 -7.12
C THR A 198 21.20 -14.62 -8.25
N SER A 199 20.99 -15.06 -9.50
CA SER A 199 21.51 -14.33 -10.66
C SER A 199 20.78 -13.00 -10.93
N ALA A 200 19.59 -12.81 -10.37
CA ALA A 200 18.81 -11.57 -10.53
C ALA A 200 19.20 -10.54 -9.46
N GLY A 201 19.35 -10.98 -8.21
CA GLY A 201 19.68 -10.09 -7.10
C GLY A 201 19.71 -10.81 -5.74
N ALA A 202 19.80 -10.03 -4.67
CA ALA A 202 19.66 -10.50 -3.30
C ALA A 202 18.20 -10.88 -3.03
N VAL A 203 17.98 -11.97 -2.32
CA VAL A 203 16.64 -12.47 -1.99
C VAL A 203 16.52 -12.64 -0.50
N LEU A 204 15.53 -11.98 0.09
CA LEU A 204 15.09 -12.19 1.46
C LEU A 204 14.02 -13.29 1.45
N SER A 205 14.28 -14.42 2.10
CA SER A 205 13.32 -15.53 2.27
C SER A 205 12.81 -15.57 3.70
N TYR A 206 11.50 -15.53 3.89
CA TYR A 206 10.89 -15.39 5.21
C TYR A 206 9.54 -16.12 5.30
N GLY A 207 9.05 -16.31 6.52
CA GLY A 207 7.82 -17.07 6.75
C GLY A 207 7.94 -18.51 6.23
N ILE A 208 6.89 -19.00 5.58
CA ILE A 208 6.83 -20.38 5.05
C ILE A 208 7.24 -20.42 3.57
N SER A 209 6.85 -19.42 2.79
CA SER A 209 6.99 -19.42 1.32
C SER A 209 7.23 -18.04 0.71
N ASN A 210 7.42 -17.01 1.54
CA ASN A 210 7.51 -15.64 1.04
C ASN A 210 8.95 -15.31 0.66
N THR A 211 9.10 -14.53 -0.41
CA THR A 211 10.39 -14.02 -0.84
C THR A 211 10.27 -12.60 -1.35
N VAL A 212 11.25 -11.75 -1.02
CA VAL A 212 11.45 -10.47 -1.70
C VAL A 212 12.75 -10.52 -2.48
N LEU A 213 12.68 -10.32 -3.79
CA LEU A 213 13.84 -10.07 -4.64
C LEU A 213 14.15 -8.57 -4.64
N LEU A 214 15.37 -8.22 -4.24
CA LEU A 214 15.96 -6.90 -4.47
C LEU A 214 16.66 -6.96 -5.84
N ASP A 215 15.97 -6.55 -6.90
CA ASP A 215 16.44 -6.76 -8.27
C ASP A 215 17.73 -6.00 -8.55
N GLY A 216 18.69 -6.66 -9.21
CA GLY A 216 20.01 -6.10 -9.49
C GLY A 216 20.95 -5.96 -8.29
N VAL A 217 20.46 -6.02 -7.05
CA VAL A 217 21.25 -5.81 -5.83
C VAL A 217 22.20 -6.98 -5.58
N GLN A 218 23.49 -6.68 -5.34
CA GLN A 218 24.48 -7.69 -4.97
C GLN A 218 24.53 -7.83 -3.45
N MET A 219 24.22 -9.02 -2.93
CA MET A 219 24.24 -9.32 -1.48
C MET A 219 25.62 -9.08 -0.84
N ALA A 220 26.71 -9.18 -1.61
CA ALA A 220 28.06 -8.90 -1.10
C ALA A 220 28.32 -7.40 -0.84
N GLU A 221 27.51 -6.52 -1.41
CA GLU A 221 27.62 -5.07 -1.31
C GLU A 221 26.54 -4.46 -0.40
N LEU A 222 25.49 -5.23 -0.12
CA LEU A 222 24.33 -4.86 0.69
C LEU A 222 24.67 -4.57 2.15
N ASP A 223 24.35 -3.38 2.64
CA ASP A 223 24.36 -3.08 4.07
C ASP A 223 23.19 -3.78 4.77
N VAL A 224 23.47 -4.85 5.51
CA VAL A 224 22.45 -5.62 6.22
C VAL A 224 21.71 -4.85 7.32
N SER A 225 22.17 -3.65 7.70
CA SER A 225 21.48 -2.82 8.69
C SER A 225 20.20 -2.15 8.16
N VAL A 226 19.98 -2.16 6.84
CA VAL A 226 18.73 -1.68 6.21
C VAL A 226 17.54 -2.59 6.47
N PHE A 227 17.79 -3.83 6.94
CA PHE A 227 16.75 -4.76 7.33
C PHE A 227 16.37 -4.55 8.78
N VAL A 228 15.14 -4.10 9.00
CA VAL A 228 14.59 -3.83 10.32
C VAL A 228 13.66 -4.98 10.71
N ILE A 229 14.04 -5.73 11.75
CA ILE A 229 13.23 -6.85 12.28
C ILE A 229 12.44 -6.36 13.49
N GLU A 230 11.11 -6.35 13.38
CA GLU A 230 10.22 -5.84 14.44
C GLU A 230 9.22 -6.90 14.90
N GLU A 231 8.96 -6.95 16.20
CA GLU A 231 7.87 -7.78 16.72
C GLU A 231 6.53 -7.09 16.40
N TYR A 232 5.60 -7.83 15.80
CA TYR A 232 4.29 -7.27 15.48
C TYR A 232 3.58 -6.82 16.77
N PRO A 233 3.16 -5.55 16.85
CA PRO A 233 2.62 -4.99 18.08
C PRO A 233 1.28 -5.64 18.45
N VAL A 234 1.10 -5.93 19.74
CA VAL A 234 -0.23 -6.24 20.26
C VAL A 234 -0.92 -4.93 20.61
N PHE A 235 -1.92 -4.57 19.80
CA PHE A 235 -2.91 -3.61 20.24
C PHE A 235 -3.70 -4.24 21.39
N PRO A 236 -3.65 -3.67 22.61
CA PRO A 236 -4.50 -4.16 23.68
C PRO A 236 -5.97 -4.07 23.22
N ALA A 237 -6.67 -5.19 23.35
CA ALA A 237 -8.11 -5.30 23.05
C ALA A 237 -8.97 -4.34 23.88
#